data_AF-A0AAD5SX80-F1
#
_entry.id   AF-A0AAD5SX80-F1
#
_cell.length_a   1.000
_cell.length_b   1.000
_cell.length_c   1.000
_cell.angle_alpha   90.00
_cell.angle_beta   90.00
_cell.angle_gamma   90.00
#
_symmetry.space_group_name_H-M   'P 1'
#
loop_
_entity.id
_entity.type
_entity.pdbx_description
1 polymer ?
#
loop_
_entity_poly.entity_id
_entity_poly.type
_entity_poly.pdbx_seq_one_letter_code
_entity_poly.pdbx_strand_id
1 'polypeptide(L)'
;MTTFLFSSVAVSGLKLIGTAFSSDPHNQRRTRFILTAAMTLGMGNMLVSDWASYLFTYSGTNQALLGFLDSIEIIIGTPYLIGAIVVIVLNGLLPLEEEDAEEEDGGGELVMSQSAAALLVA
;
A
#
# COMPACT_ATOMS: atom_id res chain seq x y z
N MET A 1 -8.76 15.76 20.88
CA MET A 1 -9.77 15.31 19.89
C MET A 1 -9.12 14.73 18.64
N THR A 2 -8.24 15.45 17.94
CA THR A 2 -7.57 14.97 16.70
C THR A 2 -6.68 13.74 16.89
N THR A 3 -5.99 13.62 18.02
CA THR A 3 -5.13 12.45 18.34
C THR A 3 -5.91 11.13 18.36
N PHE A 4 -7.15 11.15 18.86
CA PHE A 4 -8.04 9.98 18.86
C PHE A 4 -8.46 9.59 17.45
N LEU A 5 -8.75 10.57 16.58
CA LEU A 5 -9.08 10.31 15.17
C LEU A 5 -7.90 9.69 14.43
N PHE A 6 -6.69 10.21 14.60
CA PHE A 6 -5.49 9.63 14.00
C PHE A 6 -5.17 8.23 14.53
N SER A 7 -5.37 7.99 15.84
CA SER A 7 -5.23 6.65 16.41
C SER A 7 -6.23 5.65 15.83
N SER A 8 -7.48 6.07 15.58
CA SER A 8 -8.50 5.22 14.94
C SER A 8 -8.11 4.84 13.51
N VAL A 9 -7.60 5.80 12.72
CA VAL A 9 -7.10 5.55 11.36
C VAL A 9 -5.92 4.57 11.38
N ALA A 10 -4.96 4.75 12.29
CA ALA A 10 -3.82 3.85 12.42
C ALA A 10 -4.23 2.41 12.77
N VAL A 11 -5.16 2.23 13.70
CA VAL A 11 -5.69 0.89 14.08
C VAL A 11 -6.46 0.26 12.93
N SER A 12 -7.24 1.05 12.17
CA SER A 12 -7.94 0.57 10.98
C SER A 12 -6.96 0.09 9.90
N GLY A 13 -5.87 0.83 9.66
CA GLY A 13 -4.81 0.43 8.74
C GLY A 13 -4.12 -0.88 9.14
N LEU A 14 -3.80 -1.04 10.43
CA LEU A 14 -3.21 -2.28 10.95
C LEU A 14 -4.16 -3.48 10.80
N LYS A 15 -5.48 -3.29 10.98
CA LYS A 15 -6.48 -4.34 10.76
C LYS A 15 -6.53 -4.78 9.30
N LEU A 16 -6.53 -3.85 8.35
CA LEU A 16 -6.52 -4.15 6.91
C LEU A 16 -5.30 -4.98 6.50
N ILE A 17 -4.13 -4.62 7.03
CA ILE A 17 -2.90 -5.39 6.87
C ILE A 17 -3.08 -6.79 7.45
N GLY A 18 -3.63 -6.91 8.66
CA GLY A 18 -3.88 -8.20 9.33
C GLY A 18 -4.85 -9.11 8.58
N THR A 19 -5.89 -8.57 7.94
CA THR A 19 -6.82 -9.37 7.12
C THR A 19 -6.16 -9.89 5.85
N ALA A 20 -5.25 -9.13 5.24
CA ALA A 20 -4.48 -9.58 4.08
C ALA A 20 -3.47 -10.70 4.42
N PHE A 21 -3.07 -10.84 5.69
CA PHE A 21 -2.24 -11.95 6.17
C PHE A 21 -3.05 -13.22 6.48
N SER A 22 -4.35 -13.09 6.72
CA SER A 22 -5.20 -14.20 7.16
C SER A 22 -5.88 -14.93 6.01
N SER A 23 -5.93 -14.33 4.82
CA SER A 23 -6.49 -14.95 3.62
C SER A 23 -5.60 -16.04 3.06
N ASP A 24 -4.31 -16.06 3.38
CA ASP A 24 -3.33 -16.97 2.77
C ASP A 24 -2.23 -17.38 3.78
N PRO A 25 -2.32 -18.61 4.33
CA PRO A 25 -1.35 -19.12 5.29
C PRO A 25 0.05 -19.38 4.71
N HIS A 26 0.19 -19.59 3.39
CA HIS A 26 1.45 -20.00 2.74
C HIS A 26 2.36 -18.79 2.44
N ASN A 27 1.74 -17.68 2.05
CA ASN A 27 2.42 -16.48 1.52
C ASN A 27 2.90 -15.46 2.58
N GLN A 28 2.88 -15.85 3.87
CA GLN A 28 3.22 -14.95 4.98
C GLN A 28 4.66 -14.41 4.92
N ARG A 29 5.58 -15.10 4.24
CA ARG A 29 6.98 -14.67 4.09
C ARG A 29 7.11 -13.50 3.14
N ARG A 30 6.50 -13.61 1.95
CA ARG A 30 6.46 -12.55 0.93
C ARG A 30 5.79 -11.29 1.48
N THR A 31 4.60 -11.43 2.04
CA THR A 31 3.83 -10.27 2.52
C THR A 31 4.52 -9.55 3.70
N ARG A 32 5.20 -10.27 4.61
CA ARG A 32 6.02 -9.64 5.67
C ARG A 32 7.23 -8.90 5.10
N PHE A 33 7.88 -9.45 4.09
CA PHE A 33 9.02 -8.80 3.44
C PHE A 33 8.61 -7.51 2.73
N ILE A 34 7.55 -7.56 1.91
CA ILE A 34 7.04 -6.39 1.18
C ILE A 34 6.62 -5.30 2.16
N LEU A 35 5.88 -5.65 3.21
CA LEU A 35 5.42 -4.70 4.22
C LEU A 35 6.58 -4.07 4.99
N THR A 36 7.60 -4.86 5.37
CA THR A 36 8.78 -4.35 6.09
C THR A 36 9.59 -3.40 5.20
N ALA A 37 9.77 -3.74 3.91
CA ALA A 37 10.47 -2.89 2.95
C ALA A 37 9.73 -1.56 2.73
N ALA A 38 8.41 -1.62 2.51
CA ALA A 38 7.57 -0.44 2.31
C ALA A 38 7.52 0.47 3.54
N MET A 39 7.38 -0.12 4.74
CA MET A 39 7.39 0.63 6.00
C MET A 39 8.74 1.26 6.30
N THR A 40 9.84 0.56 6.00
CA THR A 40 11.21 1.08 6.21
C THR A 40 11.48 2.28 5.30
N LEU A 41 11.12 2.20 4.02
CA LEU A 41 11.31 3.29 3.06
C LEU A 41 10.35 4.46 3.30
N GLY A 42 9.08 4.19 3.65
CA GLY A 42 8.11 5.22 4.01
C GLY A 42 8.51 5.98 5.28
N MET A 43 8.98 5.29 6.32
CA MET A 43 9.55 5.92 7.52
C MET A 43 10.88 6.62 7.23
N GLY A 44 11.70 6.08 6.33
CA GLY A 44 12.94 6.73 5.87
C GLY A 44 12.68 8.09 5.24
N ASN A 45 11.64 8.21 4.41
CA ASN A 45 11.25 9.47 3.81
C ASN A 45 10.63 10.47 4.82
N MET A 46 10.08 9.98 5.94
CA MET A 46 9.62 10.86 7.03
C MET A 46 10.82 11.46 7.81
N LEU A 47 11.96 10.76 7.88
CA LEU A 47 13.15 11.20 8.59
C LEU A 47 13.98 12.22 7.80
N VAL A 48 13.98 12.11 6.47
CA VAL A 48 14.66 13.04 5.57
C VAL A 48 13.66 13.43 4.50
N SER A 49 13.12 14.65 4.57
CA SER A 49 12.18 15.19 3.58
C SER A 49 12.86 15.85 2.39
N ASP A 50 14.10 16.34 2.58
CA ASP A 50 14.72 17.31 1.66
C ASP A 50 15.61 16.66 0.60
N TRP A 51 15.69 15.33 0.54
CA TRP A 51 16.57 14.64 -0.40
C TRP A 51 16.10 14.75 -1.86
N ALA A 52 14.80 14.95 -2.10
CA ALA A 52 14.23 15.12 -3.44
C ALA A 52 14.62 16.46 -4.08
N SER A 53 14.77 17.54 -3.30
CA SER A 53 15.19 18.87 -3.76
C SER A 53 16.62 18.88 -4.32
N TYR A 54 17.49 17.96 -3.85
CA TYR A 54 18.86 17.83 -4.34
C TYR A 54 18.98 17.16 -5.71
N LEU A 55 17.95 16.44 -6.16
CA LEU A 55 17.97 15.74 -7.46
C LEU A 55 17.50 16.62 -8.62
N PHE A 56 16.77 17.71 -8.34
CA PHE A 56 16.14 18.54 -9.36
C PHE A 56 16.34 20.04 -9.14
N THR A 57 17.59 20.51 -9.17
CA THR A 57 17.89 21.95 -9.20
C THR A 57 17.68 22.53 -10.61
N TYR A 58 16.43 22.70 -11.05
CA TYR A 58 16.11 23.43 -12.28
C TYR A 58 15.62 24.84 -11.96
N SER A 59 16.52 25.83 -12.03
CA SER A 59 16.18 27.25 -11.85
C SER A 59 15.90 27.94 -13.19
N GLY A 60 14.93 27.44 -13.96
CA GLY A 60 14.51 28.04 -15.23
C GLY A 60 13.34 29.01 -15.09
N THR A 61 13.23 30.00 -15.98
CA THR A 61 12.12 30.98 -16.05
C THR A 61 10.80 30.41 -16.56
N ASN A 62 10.75 29.12 -16.92
CA ASN A 62 9.57 28.48 -17.48
C ASN A 62 8.70 27.87 -16.38
N GLN A 63 7.66 28.60 -15.98
CA GLN A 63 6.70 28.25 -14.93
C GLN A 63 6.03 26.88 -15.14
N ALA A 64 5.80 26.47 -16.40
CA ALA A 64 5.18 25.19 -16.71
C ALA A 64 6.07 23.99 -16.36
N LEU A 65 7.38 24.11 -16.63
CA LEU A 65 8.36 23.06 -16.31
C LEU A 65 8.63 23.04 -14.80
N LEU A 66 8.61 24.20 -14.16
CA LEU A 66 8.84 24.34 -12.72
C LEU A 66 7.71 23.70 -11.91
N GLY A 67 6.44 23.95 -12.27
CA GLY A 67 5.30 23.31 -11.62
C GLY A 67 5.25 21.79 -11.82
N PHE A 68 5.70 21.29 -12.98
CA PHE A 68 5.80 19.85 -13.22
C PHE A 68 6.85 19.19 -12.32
N LEU A 69 8.00 19.84 -12.17
CA LEU A 69 9.11 19.34 -11.36
C LEU A 69 8.79 19.39 -9.86
N ASP A 70 8.13 20.46 -9.40
CA ASP A 70 7.60 20.59 -8.04
C ASP A 70 6.53 19.52 -7.72
N SER A 71 5.66 19.21 -8.69
CA SER A 71 4.66 18.14 -8.51
C SER A 71 5.31 16.76 -8.32
N ILE A 72 6.38 16.46 -9.06
CA ILE A 72 7.13 15.20 -8.89
C ILE A 72 7.83 15.17 -7.53
N GLU A 73 8.39 16.31 -7.11
CA GLU A 73 9.02 16.44 -5.80
C GLU A 73 8.03 16.17 -4.67
N ILE A 74 6.79 16.65 -4.75
CA ILE A 74 5.73 16.35 -3.77
C ILE A 74 5.41 14.85 -3.72
N ILE A 75 5.32 14.19 -4.89
CA ILE A 75 5.02 12.76 -4.98
C ILE A 75 6.10 11.92 -4.27
N ILE A 76 7.36 12.26 -4.50
CA ILE A 76 8.52 11.58 -3.91
C ILE A 76 8.71 11.99 -2.44
N GLY A 77 8.48 13.25 -2.09
CA GLY A 77 8.62 13.76 -0.72
C GLY A 77 7.53 13.29 0.25
N THR A 78 6.46 12.66 -0.24
CA THR A 78 5.34 12.23 0.60
C THR A 78 5.53 10.78 1.12
N PRO A 79 5.60 10.55 2.44
CA PRO A 79 6.03 9.26 3.00
C PRO A 79 5.09 8.08 2.70
N TYR A 80 3.78 8.29 2.71
CA TYR A 80 2.83 7.23 2.38
C TYR A 80 2.87 6.83 0.89
N LEU A 81 3.32 7.75 0.03
CA LEU A 81 3.27 7.60 -1.42
C LEU A 81 4.47 6.78 -1.91
N ILE A 82 5.67 7.06 -1.39
CA ILE A 82 6.84 6.19 -1.58
C ILE A 82 6.57 4.78 -1.07
N GLY A 83 5.99 4.64 0.14
CA GLY A 83 5.64 3.33 0.69
C GLY A 83 4.73 2.55 -0.27
N ALA A 84 3.70 3.19 -0.83
CA ALA A 84 2.79 2.57 -1.79
C ALA A 84 3.48 2.17 -3.10
N ILE A 85 4.34 3.02 -3.66
CA ILE A 85 5.12 2.70 -4.87
C ILE A 85 5.98 1.46 -4.64
N VAL A 86 6.66 1.38 -3.50
CA VAL A 86 7.48 0.22 -3.14
C VAL A 86 6.64 -1.05 -3.04
N VAL A 87 5.47 -1.00 -2.39
CA VAL A 87 4.56 -2.16 -2.33
C VAL A 87 4.17 -2.62 -3.73
N ILE A 88 3.78 -1.72 -4.63
CA ILE A 88 3.36 -2.05 -5.99
C ILE A 88 4.51 -2.67 -6.77
N VAL A 89 5.70 -2.08 -6.70
CA VAL A 89 6.90 -2.57 -7.40
C VAL A 89 7.29 -3.96 -6.90
N LEU A 90 7.37 -4.16 -5.59
CA LEU A 90 7.73 -5.45 -5.01
C LEU A 90 6.63 -6.50 -5.25
N ASN A 91 5.36 -6.11 -5.23
CA ASN A 91 4.26 -7.02 -5.52
C ASN A 91 4.33 -7.54 -6.97
N GLY A 92 4.70 -6.69 -7.93
CA GLY A 92 4.90 -7.09 -9.33
C GLY A 92 6.20 -7.86 -9.60
N LEU A 93 7.25 -7.66 -8.79
CA LEU A 93 8.54 -8.35 -8.95
C LEU A 93 8.57 -9.75 -8.34
N LEU A 94 7.83 -9.96 -7.24
CA LEU A 94 7.76 -11.27 -6.61
C LEU A 94 6.64 -12.10 -7.25
N PRO A 95 6.96 -13.19 -7.97
CA PRO A 95 5.96 -14.11 -8.49
C PRO A 95 5.13 -14.69 -7.34
N LEU A 96 3.85 -14.92 -7.61
CA LEU A 96 2.96 -15.64 -6.70
C LEU A 96 3.47 -17.08 -6.56
N GLU A 97 3.44 -17.62 -5.36
CA GLU A 97 3.79 -19.02 -5.14
C GLU A 97 2.71 -19.87 -5.84
N GLU A 98 3.08 -21.00 -6.44
CA GLU A 98 2.21 -21.77 -7.37
C GLU A 98 0.90 -22.28 -6.72
N GLU A 99 0.77 -22.24 -5.39
CA GLU A 99 -0.46 -22.57 -4.65
C GLU A 99 -1.47 -21.40 -4.61
N ASP A 100 -1.06 -20.15 -4.89
CA ASP A 100 -1.94 -18.97 -4.84
C ASP A 100 -2.85 -18.84 -6.08
N ALA A 101 -2.46 -19.47 -7.19
CA ALA A 101 -3.19 -19.40 -8.46
C ALA A 101 -4.48 -20.23 -8.45
N GLU A 102 -4.63 -21.17 -7.50
CA GLU A 102 -5.79 -22.05 -7.41
C GLU A 102 -6.86 -21.52 -6.43
N GLU A 103 -6.52 -20.62 -5.50
CA GLU A 103 -7.46 -20.12 -4.49
C GLU A 103 -8.16 -18.79 -4.86
N GLU A 104 -7.62 -17.99 -5.79
CA GLU A 104 -8.25 -16.72 -6.19
C GLU A 104 -9.55 -16.87 -7.01
N ASP A 105 -9.84 -18.05 -7.58
CA ASP A 105 -11.11 -18.32 -8.30
C ASP A 105 -12.26 -18.79 -7.38
N GLY A 106 -11.97 -19.10 -6.10
CA GLY A 106 -12.97 -19.60 -5.13
C GLY A 106 -13.69 -18.53 -4.32
N GLY A 107 -13.21 -17.27 -4.33
CA GLY A 107 -13.72 -16.19 -3.47
C GLY A 107 -15.09 -15.61 -3.87
N GLY A 108 -15.55 -15.87 -5.08
CA GLY A 108 -16.84 -15.37 -5.60
C GLY A 108 -18.06 -16.21 -5.20
N GLU A 109 -17.89 -17.51 -4.94
CA GLU A 109 -19.01 -18.45 -4.79
C GLU A 109 -19.60 -18.47 -3.37
N LEU A 110 -18.79 -18.15 -2.35
CA LEU A 110 -19.20 -18.16 -0.94
C LEU A 110 -20.14 -17.00 -0.56
N VAL A 111 -20.11 -15.89 -1.30
CA VAL A 111 -21.01 -14.74 -1.05
C VAL A 111 -22.44 -15.03 -1.54
N MET A 112 -22.59 -15.80 -2.63
CA MET A 112 -23.90 -16.19 -3.16
C MET A 112 -24.59 -17.26 -2.29
N SER A 113 -23.82 -18.20 -1.73
CA SER A 113 -24.35 -19.27 -0.88
C SER A 113 -24.90 -18.75 0.47
N GLN A 114 -24.22 -17.78 1.09
CA GLN A 114 -24.69 -17.15 2.34
C GLN A 114 -25.96 -16.30 2.13
N SER A 115 -26.13 -15.69 0.95
CA SER A 115 -27.33 -14.92 0.61
C SER A 115 -28.56 -15.83 0.35
N ALA A 116 -28.35 -17.00 -0.28
CA ALA A 116 -29.41 -17.98 -0.50
C ALA A 116 -29.91 -18.64 0.78
N ALA A 117 -29.02 -18.92 1.74
CA ALA A 117 -29.38 -19.49 3.04
C ALA A 117 -30.25 -18.53 3.89
N ALA A 118 -30.02 -17.22 3.78
CA ALA A 118 -30.80 -16.22 4.50
C ALA A 118 -32.25 -16.09 3.98
N LEU A 119 -32.50 -16.41 2.71
CA LEU A 119 -33.82 -16.27 2.09
C LEU A 119 -34.73 -17.48 2.34
N LEU A 120 -34.18 -18.64 2.73
CA LEU A 120 -34.92 -19.86 3.03
C LEU A 120 -35.42 -19.95 4.49
N VAL A 121 -35.06 -18.99 5.34
CA VAL A 121 -35.39 -18.96 6.79
C VAL A 121 -36.38 -17.82 7.13
N ALA A 122 -36.82 -17.04 6.14
CA ALA A 122 -37.89 -16.04 6.28
C ALA A 122 -39.19 -16.55 5.64
#